data_AF-A0A527IHC7-F1
#
_entry.id   AF-A0A527IHC7-F1
#
_cell.length_a   1.000
_cell.length_b   1.000
_cell.length_c   1.000
_cell.angle_alpha   90.00
_cell.angle_beta   90.00
_cell.angle_gamma   90.00
#
_symmetry.space_group_name_H-M   'P 1'
#
loop_
_entity.id
_entity.type
_entity.pdbx_description
1 polymer ?
#
loop_
_entity_poly.entity_id
_entity_poly.type
_entity_poly.pdbx_seq_one_letter_code
_entity_poly.pdbx_strand_id
1 'polypeptide(L)'
;FSADTAFFPPLADFAQSADILVHEAMLEEGIERLVARTGNGARLKGHLLASHSFAEEAGIIASDAGVKRLVLNHLIPADDAKIGEADWTDAVRKTWAGDLTIARDGLVVELSSEKAAQGEETA
;
A
#
# COMPACT_ATOMS: atom_id res chain seq x y z
N PHE A 1 -4.14 9.77 4.19
CA PHE A 1 -4.67 8.44 4.54
C PHE A 1 -5.74 8.07 3.54
N SER A 2 -5.64 6.91 2.89
CA SER A 2 -6.65 6.41 1.93
C SER A 2 -7.89 5.81 2.59
N ALA A 3 -7.75 5.32 3.83
CA ALA A 3 -8.64 4.30 4.41
C ALA A 3 -8.65 3.02 3.55
N ASP A 4 -9.70 2.21 3.70
CA ASP A 4 -9.93 1.04 2.84
C ASP A 4 -10.76 1.47 1.63
N THR A 5 -10.19 1.34 0.44
CA THR A 5 -10.81 1.78 -0.81
C THR A 5 -10.31 0.96 -1.99
N ALA A 6 -11.24 0.63 -2.90
CA ALA A 6 -10.87 0.26 -4.27
C ALA A 6 -10.19 1.45 -4.96
N PHE A 7 -9.56 1.22 -6.12
CA PHE A 7 -8.91 2.29 -6.88
C PHE A 7 -9.84 3.49 -7.06
N PHE A 8 -9.44 4.62 -6.46
CA PHE A 8 -10.27 5.82 -6.37
C PHE A 8 -9.48 7.05 -6.81
N PRO A 9 -9.42 7.34 -8.13
CA PRO A 9 -8.68 8.47 -8.69
C PRO A 9 -8.91 9.83 -8.00
N PRO A 10 -10.12 10.19 -7.53
CA PRO A 10 -10.33 11.46 -6.81
C PRO A 10 -9.52 11.60 -5.51
N LEU A 11 -8.96 10.50 -4.97
CA LEU A 11 -8.03 10.57 -3.85
C LEU A 11 -6.75 11.34 -4.21
N ALA A 12 -6.33 11.31 -5.48
CA ALA A 12 -5.16 12.04 -5.93
C ALA A 12 -5.34 13.55 -5.80
N ASP A 13 -6.51 14.07 -6.17
CA ASP A 13 -6.86 15.49 -6.03
C ASP A 13 -6.88 15.91 -4.55
N PHE A 14 -7.47 15.07 -3.69
CA PHE A 14 -7.50 15.32 -2.26
C PHE A 14 -6.10 15.32 -1.62
N ALA A 15 -5.21 14.45 -2.09
CA ALA A 15 -3.87 14.26 -1.55
C ALA A 15 -2.80 15.13 -2.23
N GLN A 16 -3.19 16.08 -3.08
CA GLN A 16 -2.27 16.87 -3.89
C GLN A 16 -1.15 17.51 -3.06
N SER A 17 0.09 17.23 -3.44
CA SER A 17 1.32 17.73 -2.81
C SER A 17 1.48 17.41 -1.31
N ALA A 18 0.76 16.41 -0.80
CA ALA A 18 0.93 15.98 0.58
C ALA A 18 2.37 15.52 0.85
N ASP A 19 2.89 15.83 2.04
CA ASP A 19 4.20 15.32 2.47
C ASP A 19 4.21 13.79 2.50
N ILE A 20 3.14 13.20 3.03
CA ILE A 20 3.00 11.75 3.16
C ILE A 20 1.59 11.31 2.78
N LEU A 21 1.51 10.36 1.86
CA LEU A 21 0.30 9.58 1.61
C LEU A 21 0.45 8.19 2.22
N VAL A 22 -0.28 7.95 3.30
CA VAL A 22 -0.50 6.60 3.82
C VAL A 22 -1.65 5.96 3.02
N HIS A 23 -1.38 4.87 2.30
CA HIS A 23 -2.31 4.21 1.41
C HIS A 23 -2.42 2.71 1.71
N GLU A 24 -3.62 2.14 1.62
CA GLU A 24 -3.80 0.69 1.68
C GLU A 24 -3.15 -0.02 0.46
N ALA A 25 -2.82 -1.30 0.58
CA ALA A 25 -2.29 -2.03 -0.57
C ALA A 25 -2.58 -3.53 -0.54
N MET A 26 -2.92 -4.06 -1.71
CA MET A 26 -3.12 -5.46 -1.97
C MET A 26 -2.11 -6.00 -3.01
N LEU A 27 -1.64 -7.23 -2.83
CA LEU A 27 -0.86 -7.97 -3.83
C LEU A 27 -1.68 -9.12 -4.41
N GLU A 28 -1.89 -9.09 -5.72
CA GLU A 28 -2.66 -10.10 -6.46
C GLU A 28 -2.16 -11.53 -6.19
N GLU A 29 -0.84 -11.73 -6.18
CA GLU A 29 -0.18 -13.03 -6.04
C GLU A 29 -0.51 -13.74 -4.71
N GLY A 30 -0.86 -12.98 -3.67
CA GLY A 30 -1.25 -13.50 -2.36
C GLY A 30 -2.74 -13.80 -2.23
N ILE A 31 -3.58 -13.23 -3.09
CA ILE A 31 -5.04 -13.30 -2.94
C ILE A 31 -5.58 -14.69 -3.14
N GLU A 32 -5.12 -15.43 -4.16
CA GLU A 32 -5.57 -16.80 -4.40
C GLU A 32 -5.25 -17.72 -3.20
N ARG A 33 -4.08 -17.56 -2.59
CA ARG A 33 -3.68 -18.34 -1.41
C ARG A 33 -4.49 -17.97 -0.17
N LEU A 34 -4.76 -16.67 0.03
CA LEU A 34 -5.62 -16.18 1.11
C LEU A 34 -7.05 -16.73 0.97
N VAL A 35 -7.60 -16.67 -0.24
CA VAL A 35 -8.93 -17.16 -0.61
C VAL A 35 -9.05 -18.67 -0.38
N ALA A 36 -8.03 -19.45 -0.74
CA ALA A 36 -8.01 -20.89 -0.52
C ALA A 36 -8.02 -21.30 0.97
N ARG A 37 -7.46 -20.46 1.87
CA ARG A 37 -7.38 -20.72 3.31
C ARG A 37 -8.69 -20.45 4.07
N THR A 38 -9.60 -19.66 3.52
CA THR A 38 -10.70 -19.02 4.29
C THR A 38 -12.08 -19.67 4.14
N GLY A 39 -12.23 -20.74 3.36
CA GLY A 39 -13.48 -21.51 3.23
C GLY A 39 -14.66 -20.79 2.53
N ASN A 40 -14.58 -19.46 2.37
CA ASN A 40 -15.57 -18.58 1.73
C ASN A 40 -15.02 -17.91 0.45
N GLY A 41 -14.20 -18.65 -0.30
CA GLY A 41 -13.27 -18.08 -1.27
C GLY A 41 -13.87 -17.11 -2.29
N ALA A 42 -14.95 -17.48 -2.98
CA ALA A 42 -15.55 -16.62 -4.02
C ALA A 42 -16.11 -15.30 -3.44
N ARG A 43 -16.75 -15.36 -2.26
CA ARG A 43 -17.29 -14.17 -1.59
C ARG A 43 -16.17 -13.27 -1.09
N LEU A 44 -15.13 -13.84 -0.47
CA LEU A 44 -13.98 -13.08 0.01
C LEU A 44 -13.26 -12.40 -1.15
N LYS A 45 -12.94 -13.13 -2.22
CA LYS A 45 -12.29 -12.58 -3.41
C LYS A 45 -13.09 -11.42 -4.00
N GLY A 46 -14.40 -11.59 -4.13
CA GLY A 46 -15.29 -10.53 -4.65
C GLY A 46 -15.27 -9.28 -3.78
N HIS A 47 -15.29 -9.42 -2.45
CA HIS A 47 -15.16 -8.29 -1.53
C HIS A 47 -13.80 -7.60 -1.65
N LEU A 48 -12.70 -8.37 -1.69
CA LEU A 48 -11.35 -7.82 -1.76
C LEU A 48 -11.18 -6.95 -3.03
N LEU A 49 -11.58 -7.47 -4.18
CA LEU A 49 -11.50 -6.73 -5.45
C LEU A 49 -12.47 -5.53 -5.53
N ALA A 50 -13.56 -5.54 -4.75
CA ALA A 50 -14.54 -4.46 -4.75
C ALA A 50 -14.24 -3.34 -3.73
N SER A 51 -13.30 -3.57 -2.81
CA SER A 51 -13.12 -2.69 -1.65
C SER A 51 -11.67 -2.32 -1.34
N HIS A 52 -10.70 -2.90 -2.05
CA HIS A 52 -9.27 -2.66 -1.82
C HIS A 52 -8.52 -2.32 -3.11
N SER A 53 -7.41 -1.60 -2.96
CA SER A 53 -6.54 -1.15 -4.05
C SER A 53 -5.32 -2.04 -4.14
N PHE A 54 -4.88 -2.35 -5.36
CA PHE A 54 -3.59 -2.99 -5.57
C PHE A 54 -2.44 -2.03 -5.26
N ALA A 55 -1.30 -2.58 -4.87
CA ALA A 55 -0.08 -1.80 -4.60
C ALA A 55 0.35 -0.93 -5.80
N GLU A 56 0.19 -1.44 -7.02
CA GLU A 56 0.45 -0.69 -8.26
C GLU A 56 -0.50 0.52 -8.40
N GLU A 57 -1.76 0.40 -7.99
CA GLU A 57 -2.76 1.48 -8.03
C GLU A 57 -2.46 2.56 -6.97
N ALA A 58 -2.01 2.17 -5.78
CA ALA A 58 -1.51 3.12 -4.78
C ALA A 58 -0.34 3.96 -5.33
N GLY A 59 0.54 3.35 -6.13
CA GLY A 59 1.62 4.05 -6.81
C GLY A 59 1.14 5.05 -7.87
N ILE A 60 0.07 4.73 -8.61
CA ILE A 60 -0.58 5.68 -9.54
C ILE A 60 -1.11 6.88 -8.78
N ILE A 61 -1.88 6.67 -7.70
CA ILE A 61 -2.43 7.76 -6.87
C ILE A 61 -1.31 8.65 -6.31
N ALA A 62 -0.21 8.06 -5.82
CA ALA A 62 0.92 8.82 -5.31
C ALA A 62 1.59 9.68 -6.40
N SER A 63 1.78 9.11 -7.59
CA SER A 63 2.33 9.82 -8.76
C SER A 63 1.44 10.98 -9.19
N ASP A 64 0.13 10.73 -9.33
CA ASP A 64 -0.84 11.74 -9.78
C ASP A 64 -1.01 12.87 -8.76
N ALA A 65 -0.98 12.54 -7.47
CA ALA A 65 -1.04 13.53 -6.39
C ALA A 65 0.26 14.33 -6.23
N GLY A 66 1.39 13.86 -6.76
CA GLY A 66 2.69 14.50 -6.58
C GLY A 66 3.12 14.57 -5.10
N VAL A 67 2.85 13.51 -4.34
CA VAL A 67 3.22 13.43 -2.91
C VAL A 67 4.73 13.35 -2.75
N LYS A 68 5.26 13.64 -1.55
CA LYS A 68 6.71 13.48 -1.32
C LYS A 68 7.09 12.04 -0.98
N ARG A 69 6.23 11.35 -0.22
CA ARG A 69 6.44 9.96 0.22
C ARG A 69 5.13 9.16 0.19
N LEU A 70 5.21 7.94 -0.33
CA LEU A 70 4.15 6.93 -0.24
C LEU A 70 4.49 5.95 0.89
N VAL A 71 3.53 5.72 1.79
CA VAL A 71 3.62 4.70 2.85
C VAL A 71 2.52 3.67 2.62
N LEU A 72 2.87 2.43 2.31
CA LEU A 72 1.88 1.36 2.23
C LEU A 72 1.52 0.89 3.64
N ASN A 73 0.23 0.82 3.94
CA ASN A 73 -0.35 0.30 5.17
C ASN A 73 -1.47 -0.70 4.82
N HIS A 74 -2.11 -1.33 5.83
CA HIS A 74 -3.25 -2.24 5.62
C HIS A 74 -2.97 -3.26 4.50
N LEU A 75 -1.86 -4.00 4.66
CA LEU A 75 -1.32 -4.87 3.63
C LEU A 75 -2.15 -6.15 3.49
N ILE A 76 -2.52 -6.51 2.25
CA ILE A 76 -3.30 -7.71 1.96
C ILE A 76 -2.58 -8.59 0.91
N PRO A 77 -2.16 -9.83 1.25
CA PRO A 77 -2.14 -10.42 2.58
C PRO A 77 -0.96 -9.91 3.43
N ALA A 78 -1.19 -9.67 4.72
CA ALA A 78 -0.13 -9.34 5.69
C ALA A 78 0.58 -10.58 6.28
N ASP A 79 -0.04 -11.76 6.21
CA ASP A 79 0.38 -12.98 6.93
C ASP A 79 0.89 -14.11 6.01
N ASP A 80 1.16 -13.81 4.75
CA ASP A 80 1.66 -14.80 3.79
C ASP A 80 3.19 -14.90 3.85
N ALA A 81 3.71 -16.03 4.34
CA ALA A 81 5.15 -16.27 4.45
C ALA A 81 5.92 -16.27 3.11
N LYS A 82 5.22 -16.26 1.97
CA LYS A 82 5.83 -16.14 0.64
C LYS A 82 5.92 -14.69 0.13
N ILE A 83 5.32 -13.74 0.84
CA ILE A 83 5.33 -12.32 0.50
C ILE A 83 6.24 -11.60 1.50
N GLY A 84 7.24 -10.90 0.97
CA GLY A 84 8.13 -10.02 1.72
C GLY A 84 8.06 -8.59 1.23
N GLU A 85 8.84 -7.71 1.86
CA GLU A 85 8.90 -6.27 1.56
C GLU A 85 9.30 -5.98 0.09
N ALA A 86 10.09 -6.87 -0.52
CA ALA A 86 10.52 -6.75 -1.91
C ALA A 86 9.33 -6.87 -2.88
N ASP A 87 8.36 -7.75 -2.62
CA ASP A 87 7.21 -7.94 -3.51
C ASP A 87 6.31 -6.69 -3.54
N TRP A 88 6.11 -6.06 -2.38
CA TRP A 88 5.41 -4.78 -2.28
C TRP A 88 6.15 -3.68 -3.03
N THR A 89 7.47 -3.62 -2.87
CA THR A 89 8.32 -2.66 -3.54
C THR A 89 8.22 -2.84 -5.06
N ASP A 90 8.43 -4.05 -5.57
CA ASP A 90 8.40 -4.36 -6.99
C ASP A 90 7.04 -4.02 -7.63
N ALA A 91 5.94 -4.29 -6.93
CA ALA A 91 4.60 -3.93 -7.39
C ALA A 91 4.40 -2.41 -7.49
N VAL A 92 4.78 -1.64 -6.46
CA VAL A 92 4.66 -0.18 -6.45
C VAL A 92 5.59 0.48 -7.47
N ARG A 93 6.79 -0.05 -7.68
CA ARG A 93 7.82 0.53 -8.56
C ARG A 93 7.44 0.56 -10.03
N LYS A 94 6.39 -0.15 -10.43
CA LYS A 94 5.81 -0.06 -11.79
C LYS A 94 5.21 1.32 -12.07
N THR A 95 4.73 2.02 -11.04
CA THR A 95 3.95 3.26 -11.18
C THR A 95 4.42 4.40 -10.29
N TRP A 96 5.30 4.14 -9.30
CA TRP A 96 5.85 5.14 -8.37
C TRP A 96 7.38 5.09 -8.27
N ALA A 97 8.03 6.21 -8.60
CA ALA A 97 9.49 6.36 -8.53
C ALA A 97 9.99 7.11 -7.28
N GLY A 98 9.09 7.69 -6.48
CA GLY A 98 9.46 8.49 -5.31
C GLY A 98 9.79 7.67 -4.07
N ASP A 99 9.85 8.33 -2.92
CA ASP A 99 10.14 7.66 -1.65
C ASP A 99 8.99 6.74 -1.24
N LEU A 100 9.35 5.54 -0.77
CA LEU A 100 8.43 4.47 -0.46
C LEU A 100 8.80 3.87 0.90
N THR A 101 7.80 3.61 1.72
CA THR A 101 7.93 2.87 2.98
C THR A 101 6.86 1.78 3.03
N ILE A 102 7.25 0.55 3.34
CA ILE A 102 6.32 -0.53 3.62
C ILE A 102 6.12 -0.59 5.13
N ALA A 103 4.90 -0.30 5.60
CA ALA A 103 4.64 -0.21 7.03
C ALA A 103 4.63 -1.59 7.70
N ARG A 104 4.98 -1.57 9.00
CA ARG A 104 4.89 -2.71 9.92
C ARG A 104 4.45 -2.21 11.28
N ASP A 105 3.91 -3.11 12.10
CA ASP A 105 3.53 -2.78 13.47
C ASP A 105 4.72 -2.17 14.24
N GLY A 106 4.47 -1.07 14.95
CA GLY A 106 5.49 -0.33 15.71
C GLY A 106 6.36 0.63 14.88
N LEU A 107 6.20 0.69 13.56
CA LEU A 107 6.87 1.70 12.73
C LEU A 107 6.36 3.11 13.08
N VAL A 108 7.28 4.05 13.24
CA VAL A 108 6.97 5.48 13.36
C VAL A 108 7.44 6.19 12.10
N VAL A 109 6.57 6.99 11.48
CA VAL A 109 6.91 7.77 10.29
C VAL A 109 7.07 9.23 10.67
N GLU A 110 8.29 9.73 10.58
CA GLU A 110 8.60 11.11 10.92
C GLU A 110 8.20 12.08 9.79
N LEU A 111 7.60 13.22 10.16
CA LEU A 111 7.30 14.30 9.23
C LEU A 111 8.58 15.12 8.99
N SER A 112 9.43 14.67 8.09
CA SER A 112 10.63 15.42 7.68
C SER A 112 10.65 15.70 6.17
N SER A 113 11.34 16.76 5.77
CA SER A 113 11.62 17.08 4.36
C SER A 113 12.75 16.23 3.76
N GLU A 114 13.32 15.31 4.54
CA GLU A 114 14.40 14.43 4.12
C GLU A 114 13.85 13.10 3.57
N LYS A 115 14.70 12.35 2.86
CA LYS A 115 14.32 11.05 2.31
C LYS A 115 13.88 10.09 3.41
N ALA A 116 13.02 9.12 3.05
CA ALA A 116 12.67 8.02 3.97
C ALA A 116 13.93 7.41 4.59
N ALA A 117 14.04 7.51 5.92
CA ALA A 117 15.18 6.95 6.62
C ALA A 117 15.08 5.41 6.60
N GLN A 118 16.22 4.74 6.42
CA GLN A 118 16.27 3.29 6.58
C GLN A 118 16.01 2.95 8.05
N GLY A 119 14.90 2.24 8.30
CA GLY A 119 14.55 1.76 9.64
C GLY A 119 14.14 2.86 10.61
N GLU A 120 13.10 3.64 10.28
CA GLU A 120 12.44 4.55 11.23
C GLU A 120 11.85 3.75 12.43
N GLU A 121 12.73 3.32 13.31
CA GLU A 121 12.45 2.78 14.64
C GLU A 121 12.54 3.92 15.64
N THR A 122 11.49 4.11 16.44
CA THR A 122 11.62 4.75 17.73
C THR A 122 11.23 3.77 18.83
N ALA A 123 11.92 3.91 19.96
CA ALA A 123 12.04 2.96 21.07
C ALA A 123 10.73 2.57 21.76
#